data_AF-A0A965PT98-F1
#
_entry.id   AF-A0A965PT98-F1
#
_cell.length_a   1.000
_cell.length_b   1.000
_cell.length_c   1.000
_cell.angle_alpha   90.00
_cell.angle_beta   90.00
_cell.angle_gamma   90.00
#
_symmetry.space_group_name_H-M   'P 1'
#
loop_
_entity.id
_entity.type
_entity.pdbx_description
1 polymer ?
#
loop_
_entity_poly.entity_id
_entity_poly.type
_entity_poly.pdbx_seq_one_letter_code
_entity_poly.pdbx_strand_id
1 'polypeptide(L)'
;MTTPFPFTAGQTLTAAQLNAITTLPINDQTASYTLVVGDVGKRVIMNVATANTVTVNNSIFAAGDTIFIANKGAGTSTITAGAGVT
;
A
#
# COMPACT_ATOMS: atom_id res chain seq x y z
N MET A 1 -0.91 -14.37 6.64
CA MET A 1 -0.44 -13.12 6.03
C MET A 1 -0.81 -13.13 4.55
N THR A 2 -1.63 -12.19 4.10
CA THR A 2 -1.83 -11.95 2.66
C THR A 2 -0.55 -11.32 2.13
N THR A 3 0.38 -12.14 1.65
CA THR A 3 1.62 -11.64 1.08
C THR A 3 1.31 -10.90 -0.22
N PRO A 4 1.95 -9.76 -0.50
CA PRO A 4 1.77 -9.02 -1.76
C PRO A 4 2.10 -9.88 -2.99
N PHE A 5 2.87 -10.95 -2.79
CA PHE A 5 3.22 -11.93 -3.80
C PHE A 5 2.48 -13.25 -3.52
N PRO A 6 1.81 -13.85 -4.53
CA PRO A 6 0.90 -14.99 -4.35
C PRO A 6 1.62 -16.35 -4.21
N PHE A 7 2.84 -16.36 -3.68
CA PHE A 7 3.66 -17.57 -3.63
C PHE A 7 3.08 -18.56 -2.62
N THR A 8 2.88 -19.81 -3.05
CA THR A 8 2.50 -20.92 -2.17
C THR A 8 3.71 -21.83 -1.92
N ALA A 9 3.69 -22.52 -0.79
CA ALA A 9 4.76 -23.45 -0.45
C ALA A 9 4.94 -24.53 -1.54
N GLY A 10 6.19 -24.85 -1.88
CA GLY A 10 6.52 -25.85 -2.89
C GLY A 10 6.44 -25.40 -4.35
N GLN A 11 6.14 -24.12 -4.62
CA GLN A 11 6.15 -23.59 -5.98
C GLN A 11 7.58 -23.36 -6.50
N THR A 12 7.86 -23.83 -7.71
CA THR A 12 9.05 -23.39 -8.46
C THR A 12 8.80 -22.01 -9.04
N LEU A 13 9.59 -21.02 -8.60
CA LEU A 13 9.53 -19.67 -9.15
C LEU A 13 10.22 -19.63 -10.52
N THR A 14 9.48 -19.23 -11.55
CA THR A 14 10.02 -18.99 -12.88
C THR A 14 10.69 -17.62 -12.95
N ALA A 15 11.60 -17.44 -13.92
CA ALA A 15 12.23 -16.14 -14.18
C ALA A 15 11.20 -15.03 -14.45
N ALA A 16 10.08 -15.34 -15.12
CA ALA A 16 9.01 -14.38 -15.37
C ALA A 16 8.34 -13.91 -14.06
N GLN A 17 8.11 -14.81 -13.11
CA GLN A 17 7.56 -14.47 -11.80
C GLN A 17 8.54 -13.62 -10.96
N LEU A 18 9.84 -13.89 -11.06
CA LEU A 18 10.90 -13.08 -10.42
C LEU A 18 11.10 -11.71 -11.07
N ASN A 19 10.74 -11.52 -12.33
CA ASN A 19 10.72 -10.18 -12.92
C ASN A 19 9.49 -9.39 -12.47
N ALA A 20 8.33 -10.07 -12.33
CA ALA A 20 7.07 -9.44 -11.95
C ALA A 20 7.06 -8.89 -10.51
N ILE A 21 7.82 -9.46 -9.58
CA ILE A 21 7.95 -8.96 -8.19
C ILE A 21 8.49 -7.53 -8.09
N THR A 22 9.21 -7.04 -9.10
CA THR A 22 9.67 -5.63 -9.14
C THR A 22 8.53 -4.65 -9.44
N THR A 23 7.41 -5.15 -9.98
CA THR A 23 6.22 -4.37 -10.29
C THR A 23 5.23 -4.47 -9.13
N LEU A 24 5.26 -3.48 -8.23
CA LEU A 24 4.35 -3.42 -7.10
C LEU A 24 2.88 -3.27 -7.58
N PRO A 25 1.94 -4.06 -7.04
CA PRO A 25 0.52 -3.90 -7.35
C PRO A 25 0.03 -2.49 -7.00
N ILE A 26 -0.84 -1.94 -7.84
CA ILE A 26 -1.39 -0.59 -7.67
C ILE A 26 -2.72 -0.66 -6.91
N ASN A 27 -2.87 0.22 -5.92
CA ASN A 27 -4.13 0.54 -5.27
C ASN A 27 -4.43 2.03 -5.53
N ASP A 28 -5.21 2.33 -6.58
CA ASP A 28 -5.56 3.72 -6.96
C ASP A 28 -6.76 4.21 -6.14
N GLN A 29 -6.58 5.33 -5.45
CA GLN A 29 -7.57 5.92 -4.55
C GLN A 29 -8.01 7.28 -5.08
N THR A 30 -9.32 7.48 -5.17
CA THR A 30 -9.94 8.70 -5.71
C THR A 30 -10.56 9.60 -4.64
N ALA A 31 -10.38 9.25 -3.36
CA ALA A 31 -10.78 10.02 -2.18
C ALA A 31 -9.80 9.79 -1.02
N SER A 32 -10.03 10.43 0.13
CA SER A 32 -9.31 10.14 1.37
C SER A 32 -9.40 8.64 1.71
N TYR A 33 -8.31 8.09 2.22
CA TYR A 33 -8.15 6.65 2.37
C TYR A 33 -7.57 6.28 3.73
N THR A 34 -8.02 5.16 4.32
CA THR A 34 -7.39 4.57 5.50
C THR A 34 -6.66 3.32 5.07
N LEU A 35 -5.36 3.26 5.34
CA LEU A 35 -4.53 2.11 4.99
C LEU A 35 -5.04 0.86 5.70
N VAL A 36 -4.99 -0.27 4.98
CA VAL A 36 -5.34 -1.58 5.51
C VAL A 36 -4.14 -2.52 5.42
N VAL A 37 -4.16 -3.61 6.19
CA VAL A 37 -3.09 -4.63 6.16
C VAL A 37 -2.86 -5.21 4.76
N GLY A 38 -3.89 -5.20 3.90
CA GLY A 38 -3.79 -5.62 2.51
C GLY A 38 -3.00 -4.68 1.60
N ASP A 39 -2.56 -3.52 2.07
CA ASP A 39 -1.73 -2.57 1.31
C ASP A 39 -0.23 -2.83 1.46
N VAL A 40 0.16 -3.71 2.37
CA VAL A 40 1.57 -4.08 2.57
C VAL A 40 2.12 -4.63 1.25
N GLY A 41 3.20 -4.01 0.75
CA GLY A 41 3.84 -4.31 -0.52
C GLY A 41 3.11 -3.80 -1.77
N LYS A 42 2.12 -2.91 -1.62
CA LYS A 42 1.46 -2.22 -2.74
C LYS A 42 1.94 -0.78 -2.88
N ARG A 43 1.63 -0.21 -4.06
CA ARG A 43 1.69 1.23 -4.31
C ARG A 43 0.28 1.81 -4.22
N VAL A 44 0.01 2.52 -3.12
CA VAL A 44 -1.21 3.31 -2.93
C VAL A 44 -1.03 4.63 -3.69
N ILE A 45 -1.81 4.82 -4.75
CA ILE A 45 -1.78 6.03 -5.58
C ILE A 45 -2.93 6.93 -5.15
N MET A 46 -2.63 8.11 -4.64
CA MET A 46 -3.62 9.14 -4.36
C MET A 46 -3.89 9.94 -5.64
N ASN A 47 -4.98 9.60 -6.32
CA ASN A 47 -5.46 10.23 -7.55
C ASN A 47 -6.64 11.16 -7.24
N VAL A 48 -6.41 12.13 -6.35
CA VAL A 48 -7.45 13.02 -5.84
C VAL A 48 -7.16 14.45 -6.27
N ALA A 49 -8.15 15.14 -6.84
CA ALA A 49 -7.99 16.52 -7.32
C ALA A 49 -8.01 17.56 -6.19
N THR A 50 -8.57 17.22 -5.05
CA THR A 50 -8.74 18.09 -3.87
C THR A 50 -7.89 17.61 -2.70
N ALA A 51 -7.72 18.47 -1.69
CA ALA A 51 -7.06 18.10 -0.44
C ALA A 51 -7.69 16.83 0.16
N ASN A 52 -6.85 15.89 0.56
CA ASN A 52 -7.26 14.58 1.04
C ASN A 52 -6.33 14.09 2.15
N THR A 53 -6.78 13.05 2.85
CA THR A 53 -6.04 12.46 3.96
C THR A 53 -5.81 10.98 3.71
N VAL A 54 -4.59 10.52 4.00
CA VAL A 54 -4.26 9.10 4.14
C VAL A 54 -4.04 8.81 5.61
N THR A 55 -4.90 7.99 6.20
CA THR A 55 -4.82 7.62 7.61
C THR A 55 -4.03 6.32 7.78
N VAL A 56 -2.97 6.35 8.59
CA VAL A 56 -2.21 5.16 8.99
C VAL A 56 -2.90 4.54 10.21
N ASN A 57 -3.60 3.42 10.04
CA ASN A 57 -4.35 2.80 11.13
C ASN A 57 -3.42 2.15 12.19
N ASN A 58 -3.87 2.14 13.45
CA ASN A 58 -3.12 1.58 14.57
C ASN A 58 -3.25 0.05 14.65
N SER A 59 -2.24 -0.61 15.21
CA SER A 59 -2.27 -2.04 15.60
C SER A 59 -2.58 -3.05 14.47
N ILE A 60 -2.47 -2.67 13.20
CA ILE A 60 -2.68 -3.59 12.06
C ILE A 60 -1.41 -3.87 11.24
N PHE A 61 -0.35 -3.11 11.46
CA PHE A 61 0.94 -3.27 10.77
C PHE A 61 1.99 -3.81 11.73
N ALA A 62 2.89 -4.63 11.21
CA ALA A 62 4.03 -5.17 11.93
C ALA A 62 5.31 -4.39 11.59
N ALA A 63 6.33 -4.51 12.44
CA ALA A 63 7.65 -3.96 12.15
C ALA A 63 8.21 -4.58 10.86
N GLY A 64 8.63 -3.73 9.92
CA GLY A 64 9.14 -4.14 8.61
C GLY A 64 8.13 -4.10 7.46
N ASP A 65 6.83 -3.90 7.75
CA ASP A 65 5.83 -3.68 6.71
C ASP A 65 6.14 -2.39 5.93
N THR A 66 6.04 -2.47 4.60
CA THR A 66 6.31 -1.33 3.72
C THR A 66 5.12 -1.07 2.80
N ILE A 67 4.69 0.18 2.72
CA ILE A 67 3.63 0.65 1.84
C ILE A 67 4.16 1.87 1.10
N PHE A 68 4.05 1.88 -0.23
CA PHE A 68 4.46 3.02 -1.04
C PHE A 68 3.25 3.92 -1.29
N ILE A 69 3.33 5.18 -0.89
CA ILE A 69 2.28 6.17 -1.14
C ILE A 69 2.80 7.15 -2.19
N ALA A 70 2.03 7.35 -3.26
CA ALA A 70 2.37 8.27 -4.33
C ALA A 70 1.22 9.25 -4.57
N ASN A 71 1.50 10.55 -4.49
CA ASN A 71 0.54 11.58 -4.85
C ASN A 71 0.59 11.83 -6.36
N LYS A 72 -0.45 11.39 -7.08
CA LYS A 72 -0.59 11.58 -8.54
C LYS A 72 -1.58 12.70 -8.85
N GLY A 73 -2.60 12.87 -8.01
CA GLY A 73 -3.60 13.93 -8.17
C GLY A 73 -3.06 15.31 -7.82
N ALA A 74 -3.79 16.35 -8.23
CA ALA A 74 -3.44 17.74 -7.94
C ALA A 74 -3.67 18.13 -6.45
N GLY A 75 -4.47 17.34 -5.73
CA GLY A 75 -4.76 17.55 -4.33
C GLY A 75 -3.55 17.29 -3.44
N THR A 76 -3.39 18.08 -2.38
CA THR A 76 -2.42 17.76 -1.33
C THR A 76 -2.90 16.54 -0.55
N SER A 77 -2.07 15.50 -0.51
CA SER A 77 -2.34 14.27 0.25
C SER A 77 -1.61 14.34 1.59
N THR A 78 -2.35 14.48 2.68
CA THR A 78 -1.81 14.58 4.04
C THR A 78 -1.77 13.19 4.68
N ILE A 79 -0.60 12.75 5.14
CA ILE A 79 -0.47 11.50 5.90
C ILE A 79 -0.71 11.81 7.38
N THR A 80 -1.70 11.15 7.97
CA THR A 80 -2.10 11.37 9.37
C THR A 80 -2.11 10.05 10.14
N ALA A 81 -1.63 10.10 11.38
CA ALA A 81 -1.70 8.96 12.29
C ALA A 81 -3.17 8.68 12.67
N GLY A 82 -3.57 7.42 12.65
CA GLY A 82 -4.84 6.97 13.19
C GLY A 82 -4.88 7.10 14.72
N ALA A 83 -6.07 6.95 15.30
CA ALA A 83 -6.23 7.01 16.75
C ALA A 83 -5.35 5.94 17.44
N GLY A 84 -4.53 6.38 18.41
CA GLY A 84 -3.67 5.49 19.18
C GLY A 84 -2.31 5.15 18.54
N VAL A 85 -1.98 5.75 17.38
CA VAL A 85 -0.60 5.74 16.86
C VAL A 85 0.20 6.82 17.61
N THR A 86 1.28 6.43 18.27
CA THR A 86 2.21 7.32 19.00
C THR A 86 3.61 7.22 18.43
#